data_AF-A0A645FXF5-F1
#
_entry.id   AF-A0A645FXF5-F1
#
_cell.length_a   1.000
_cell.length_b   1.000
_cell.length_c   1.000
_cell.angle_alpha   90.00
_cell.angle_beta   90.00
_cell.angle_gamma   90.00
#
_symmetry.space_group_name_H-M   'P 1'
#
loop_
_entity.id
_entity.type
_entity.pdbx_description
1 polymer ?
#
loop_
_entity_poly.entity_id
_entity_poly.type
_entity_poly.pdbx_seq_one_letter_code
_entity_poly.pdbx_strand_id
1 'polypeptide(L)' 'MTGVYEKVTPIDIYPMHLIKAILAGDIDKMEALGIYEVIEEDLALCEFVCPSKTEIQHIVSQGIELMIKEMS' A
#
# COMPACT_ATOMS: atom_id res chain seq x y z
N MET A 1 0.50 3.03 17.87
CA MET A 1 -0.77 3.42 17.22
C MET A 1 -0.88 2.63 15.93
N THR A 2 -1.37 1.39 16.03
CA THR A 2 -1.45 0.40 14.93
C THR A 2 -2.92 0.01 14.78
N GLY A 3 -3.45 -0.12 13.57
CA GLY A 3 -4.87 -0.45 13.36
C GLY A 3 -5.78 0.69 12.89
N VAL A 4 -5.24 1.86 12.52
CA VAL A 4 -6.08 2.99 12.03
C VAL A 4 -6.42 2.81 10.55
N TYR A 5 -5.48 2.31 9.75
CA TYR A 5 -5.66 2.14 8.32
C TYR A 5 -6.60 0.97 8.03
N GLU A 6 -6.47 -0.12 8.78
CA GLU A 6 -7.33 -1.30 8.71
C GLU A 6 -8.82 -1.01 8.99
N LYS A 7 -9.13 0.11 9.66
CA LYS A 7 -10.52 0.54 9.90
C LYS A 7 -11.15 1.30 8.74
N VAL A 8 -10.33 1.82 7.83
CA VAL A 8 -10.76 2.68 6.72
C VAL A 8 -10.47 2.06 5.37
N THR A 9 -9.67 0.99 5.31
CA THR A 9 -9.48 0.18 4.11
C THR A 9 -10.68 -0.74 3.90
N PRO A 10 -11.30 -0.75 2.71
CA PRO A 10 -12.52 -1.51 2.44
C PRO A 10 -12.28 -3.01 2.17
N ILE A 11 -11.01 -3.41 2.01
CA ILE A 11 -10.57 -4.76 1.66
C ILE A 11 -9.72 -5.38 2.78
N ASP A 12 -9.71 -6.71 2.87
CA ASP A 12 -9.02 -7.46 3.92
C ASP A 12 -7.52 -7.60 3.62
N ILE A 13 -6.79 -6.51 3.85
CA ILE A 13 -5.33 -6.45 3.69
C ILE A 13 -4.69 -5.83 4.94
N TYR A 14 -3.36 -5.83 4.98
CA TYR A 14 -2.60 -5.08 5.97
C TYR A 14 -1.96 -3.82 5.32
N PRO A 15 -2.66 -2.67 5.25
CA PRO A 15 -2.21 -1.52 4.46
C PRO A 15 -0.88 -1.00 4.95
N MET A 16 -0.69 -0.94 6.27
CA MET A 16 0.54 -0.44 6.85
C MET A 16 1.74 -1.37 6.56
N HIS A 17 1.51 -2.68 6.45
CA HIS A 17 2.57 -3.63 6.11
C HIS A 17 2.87 -3.55 4.61
N LEU A 18 1.85 -3.42 3.77
CA LEU A 18 2.00 -3.27 2.32
C LEU A 18 2.79 -2.00 1.98
N ILE A 19 2.41 -0.85 2.55
CA ILE A 19 3.14 0.43 2.37
C ILE A 19 4.61 0.29 2.80
N LYS A 20 4.89 -0.41 3.90
CA LYS A 20 6.28 -0.65 4.33
C LYS A 20 7.05 -1.56 3.37
N ALA A 21 6.40 -2.58 2.83
CA ALA A 21 7.01 -3.48 1.85
C ALA A 21 7.36 -2.71 0.55
N ILE A 22 6.45 -1.84 0.09
CA ILE A 22 6.67 -0.97 -1.07
C ILE A 22 7.84 -0.02 -0.83
N LEU A 23 7.87 0.67 0.31
CA LEU A 23 8.99 1.57 0.67
C LEU A 23 10.33 0.84 0.80
N ALA A 24 10.30 -0.44 1.17
CA ALA A 24 11.49 -1.28 1.25
C ALA A 24 11.90 -1.86 -0.12
N GLY A 25 11.05 -1.77 -1.15
CA GLY A 25 11.25 -2.43 -2.45
C GLY A 25 11.25 -3.96 -2.36
N ASP A 26 10.55 -4.53 -1.37
CA ASP A 26 10.53 -5.97 -1.10
C ASP A 26 9.41 -6.64 -1.92
N ILE A 27 9.73 -7.08 -3.14
CA ILE A 27 8.78 -7.67 -4.10
C ILE A 27 8.03 -8.86 -3.50
N ASP A 28 8.76 -9.82 -2.92
CA ASP A 28 8.17 -11.04 -2.34
C ASP A 28 7.13 -10.71 -1.27
N LYS A 29 7.41 -9.70 -0.43
CA LYS A 29 6.44 -9.25 0.58
C LYS A 29 5.27 -8.49 -0.02
N MET A 30 5.48 -7.69 -1.07
CA MET A 30 4.38 -6.99 -1.74
C MET A 30 3.40 -7.99 -2.35
N GLU A 31 3.89 -9.06 -2.99
CA GLU A 31 3.05 -10.13 -3.50
C GLU A 31 2.29 -10.85 -2.37
N ALA A 32 2.99 -11.24 -1.30
CA ALA A 32 2.38 -11.92 -0.17
C ALA A 32 1.32 -11.07 0.56
N LEU A 33 1.41 -9.75 0.47
CA LEU A 33 0.47 -8.80 1.06
C LEU A 33 -0.66 -8.38 0.10
N GLY A 34 -0.67 -8.91 -1.12
CA GLY A 34 -1.78 -8.71 -2.07
C GLY A 34 -1.69 -7.45 -2.90
N ILE A 35 -0.49 -6.97 -3.28
CA ILE A 35 -0.33 -5.75 -4.11
C ILE A 35 -1.13 -5.78 -5.43
N TYR A 36 -1.40 -6.97 -5.99
CA TYR A 36 -2.17 -7.14 -7.23
C TYR A 36 -3.68 -6.88 -7.09
N GLU A 37 -4.20 -6.84 -5.86
CA GLU A 37 -5.63 -6.67 -5.57
C GLU A 37 -5.98 -5.24 -5.15
N VAL A 38 -4.99 -4.33 -5.19
CA VAL A 38 -5.07 -2.98 -4.65
C VAL A 38 -4.73 -1.96 -5.73
N ILE A 39 -5.50 -0.87 -5.77
CA ILE A 39 -5.14 0.36 -6.50
C ILE A 39 -4.92 1.52 -5.52
N GLU A 40 -4.29 2.60 -5.97
CA GLU A 40 -3.99 3.75 -5.12
C GLU A 40 -5.25 4.33 -4.45
N GLU A 41 -6.38 4.38 -5.15
CA GLU A 41 -7.63 4.93 -4.65
C GLU A 41 -8.22 4.14 -3.46
N ASP A 42 -7.95 2.83 -3.36
CA ASP A 42 -8.40 2.00 -2.23
C ASP A 42 -7.79 2.44 -0.90
N LEU A 43 -6.65 3.15 -0.98
CA LEU A 43 -5.90 3.64 0.17
C LEU A 43 -5.99 5.17 0.33
N ALA A 44 -6.82 5.86 -0.45
CA ALA A 44 -7.05 7.30 -0.34
C ALA A 44 -7.57 7.71 1.05
N LEU A 45 -8.43 6.90 1.67
CA LEU A 45 -8.89 7.16 3.04
C LEU A 45 -7.77 7.00 4.07
N CYS A 46 -6.82 6.09 3.84
CA CYS A 46 -5.65 5.93 4.70
C CYS A 46 -4.78 7.19 4.67
N GLU A 47 -4.60 7.79 3.49
CA GLU A 47 -3.88 9.05 3.30
C GLU A 47 -4.57 10.20 4.03
N PHE A 48 -5.89 10.31 3.86
CA PHE A 48 -6.68 11.35 4.50
C PHE A 48 -6.55 11.34 6.03
N VAL A 49 -6.64 10.16 6.64
CA VAL A 49 -6.53 9.98 8.11
C VAL A 49 -5.08 9.91 8.62
N CYS A 50 -4.08 9.86 7.72
CA CYS A 50 -2.68 9.78 8.10
C CYS A 50 -2.26 11.04 8.89
N PRO A 51 -1.79 10.92 10.15
CA PRO A 51 -1.34 12.06 10.94
C PRO A 51 -0.04 12.66 10.40
N SER A 52 0.79 11.84 9.75
CA SER A 52 2.07 12.24 9.18
C SER A 52 1.96 12.81 7.77
N LYS A 53 0.75 12.84 7.17
CA LYS A 53 0.51 13.29 5.79
C LYS A 53 1.44 12.64 4.78
N THR A 54 1.63 11.33 4.94
CA THR A 54 2.33 10.51 3.97
C THR A 54 1.48 10.38 2.71
N GLU A 55 2.06 10.62 1.54
CA GLU A 55 1.44 10.45 0.22
C GLU A 55 1.27 8.95 -0.10
N ILE A 56 0.32 8.28 0.56
CA ILE A 56 0.13 6.83 0.49
C ILE A 56 -0.25 6.42 -0.94
N GLN A 57 -1.11 7.17 -1.62
CA GLN A 57 -1.48 6.90 -3.00
C GLN A 57 -0.26 6.91 -3.93
N HIS A 58 0.64 7.88 -3.76
CA HIS A 58 1.87 7.96 -4.54
C HIS A 58 2.79 6.76 -4.28
N ILE A 59 2.92 6.33 -3.02
CA ILE A 59 3.71 5.15 -2.67
C ILE A 59 3.13 3.91 -3.34
N VAL A 60 1.81 3.71 -3.29
CA VAL A 60 1.15 2.54 -3.89
C VAL A 60 1.34 2.52 -5.40
N SER A 61 1.17 3.67 -6.07
CA SER A 61 1.43 3.82 -7.50
C SER A 61 2.87 3.43 -7.87
N GLN A 62 3.87 3.87 -7.08
CA GLN A 62 5.27 3.45 -7.27
C GLN A 62 5.47 1.95 -7.08
N GLY A 63 4.79 1.35 -6.10
CA GLY A 63 4.80 -0.09 -5.88
C GLY A 63 4.26 -0.86 -7.09
N ILE A 64 3.12 -0.42 -7.64
CA ILE A 64 2.50 -1.02 -8.83
C ILE A 64 3.44 -0.91 -10.04
N GLU A 65 4.02 0.26 -10.29
CA GLU A 65 5.01 0.44 -11.37
C GLU A 65 6.22 -0.49 -11.21
N LEU A 66 6.70 -0.66 -9.98
CA LEU A 66 7.80 -1.56 -9.68
C LEU A 66 7.43 -3.02 -10.01
N MET A 67 6.23 -3.48 -9.63
CA MET A 67 5.75 -4.82 -9.97
C MET A 67 5.66 -5.01 -11.49
N ILE A 68 5.12 -4.04 -12.22
CA ILE A 68 5.01 -4.09 -13.69
C ILE A 68 6.39 -4.22 -14.33
N LYS A 69 7.38 -3.48 -13.82
CA LYS A 69 8.75 -3.49 -14.32
C LYS A 69 9.45 -4.84 -14.09
N GLU A 70 9.23 -5.49 -12.96
CA GLU A 70 9.81 -6.81 -12.68
C GLU A 70 9.21 -7.93 -13.55
N MET A 71 7.98 -7.72 -14.04
CA MET A 71 7.29 -8.67 -14.93
C MET A 71 7.59 -8.44 -16.43
N SER A 72 8.30 -7.37 -16.79
CA SER A 72 8.62 -6.97 -18.17
C SER A 72 10.00 -7.43 -18.61
#